data_AF-A0A7I0KFS6-F1
#
_entry.id   AF-A0A7I0KFS6-F1
#
_cell.length_a   1.000
_cell.length_b   1.000
_cell.length_c   1.000
_cell.angle_alpha   90.00
_cell.angle_beta   90.00
_cell.angle_gamma   90.00
#
_symmetry.space_group_name_H-M   'P 1'
#
loop_
_entity.id
_entity.type
_entity.pdbx_description
1 polymer ?
#
loop_
_entity_poly.entity_id
_entity_poly.type
_entity_poly.pdbx_seq_one_letter_code
_entity_poly.pdbx_strand_id
1 'polypeptide(L)'
;MMVLSEQLPRIFQANLARLYERIIEPAMDGLVVHPILEDGEARSMDEFLDRAGAQVDNYTSNEAAKSFVLTLAAVFERQLSSWARAMGLVDLAKLRGFQEHLLACANLASIDLAIGDLGTELTEIFTVANVVRHGEGASCERLRAMAPALWSDTASDYVDLMPGPRLPSENLRIRRNDLVRYIRATTRFWGRADPLPMAVTDPPYWLS
;
A
#
# COMPACT_ATOMS: atom_id res chain seq x y z
N MET A 1 19.12 -12.19 -28.97
CA MET A 1 17.67 -11.93 -29.02
C MET A 1 17.18 -12.07 -27.58
N MET A 2 16.73 -10.99 -26.96
CA MET A 2 16.36 -11.00 -25.53
C MET A 2 15.05 -11.76 -25.33
N VAL A 3 14.97 -12.65 -24.34
CA VAL A 3 13.75 -13.42 -24.12
C VAL A 3 12.73 -12.51 -23.45
N LEU A 4 11.48 -12.49 -23.92
CA LEU A 4 10.44 -11.59 -23.39
C LEU A 4 10.25 -11.73 -21.87
N SER A 5 10.48 -12.93 -21.32
CA SER A 5 10.42 -13.21 -19.89
C SER A 5 11.47 -12.43 -19.08
N GLU A 6 12.65 -12.16 -19.65
CA GLU A 6 13.72 -11.39 -19.00
C GLU A 6 13.36 -9.90 -18.86
N GLN A 7 12.45 -9.38 -19.70
CA GLN A 7 11.99 -8.00 -19.64
C GLN A 7 10.87 -7.77 -18.63
N LEU A 8 10.19 -8.83 -18.19
CA LEU A 8 8.98 -8.71 -17.36
C LEU A 8 9.23 -7.93 -16.06
N PRO A 9 10.30 -8.18 -15.27
CA PRO A 9 10.58 -7.38 -14.08
C PRO A 9 10.69 -5.88 -14.38
N ARG A 10 11.44 -5.51 -15.42
CA ARG A 10 11.58 -4.11 -15.85
C ARG A 10 10.25 -3.48 -16.26
N ILE A 11 9.43 -4.22 -17.01
CA ILE A 11 8.10 -3.77 -17.44
C ILE A 11 7.19 -3.60 -16.22
N PHE A 12 7.20 -4.55 -15.28
CA PHE A 12 6.38 -4.50 -14.07
C PHE A 12 6.77 -3.36 -13.15
N GLN A 13 8.07 -3.11 -12.98
CA GLN A 13 8.59 -1.94 -12.28
C GLN A 13 8.09 -0.65 -12.93
N ALA A 14 8.24 -0.50 -14.25
CA ALA A 14 7.80 0.69 -14.98
C ALA A 14 6.27 0.91 -14.91
N ASN A 15 5.49 -0.17 -14.90
CA ASN A 15 4.04 -0.10 -14.77
C ASN A 15 3.62 0.42 -13.39
N LEU A 16 4.25 -0.07 -12.32
CA LEU A 16 4.01 0.41 -10.96
C LEU A 16 4.43 1.87 -10.80
N ALA A 17 5.62 2.24 -11.30
CA ALA A 17 6.11 3.61 -11.25
C ALA A 17 5.13 4.58 -11.93
N ARG A 18 4.67 4.26 -13.15
CA ARG A 18 3.70 5.08 -13.87
C ARG A 18 2.33 5.13 -13.19
N LEU A 19 1.88 4.03 -12.58
CA LEU A 19 0.64 4.03 -11.80
C LEU A 19 0.75 5.02 -10.63
N TYR A 20 1.90 5.02 -9.95
CA TYR A 20 2.13 5.95 -8.85
C TYR A 20 2.21 7.40 -9.34
N GLU A 21 3.16 7.71 -10.22
CA GLU A 21 3.45 9.08 -10.70
C GLU A 21 2.27 9.74 -11.43
N ARG A 22 1.43 8.97 -12.13
CA ARG A 22 0.38 9.53 -12.98
C ARG A 22 -1.00 9.48 -12.37
N ILE A 23 -1.23 8.62 -11.39
CA ILE A 23 -2.55 8.39 -10.81
C ILE A 23 -2.53 8.60 -9.31
N ILE A 24 -1.74 7.82 -8.58
CA ILE A 24 -1.80 7.81 -7.11
C ILE A 24 -1.33 9.15 -6.55
N GLU A 25 -0.13 9.59 -6.93
CA GLU A 25 0.46 10.82 -6.41
C GLU A 25 -0.36 12.06 -6.80
N PRO A 26 -0.73 12.29 -8.07
CA PRO A 26 -1.59 13.42 -8.43
C PRO A 26 -2.97 13.39 -7.77
N ALA A 27 -3.54 12.21 -7.57
CA ALA A 27 -4.83 12.10 -6.85
C ALA A 27 -4.68 12.46 -5.38
N MET A 28 -3.61 12.00 -4.72
CA MET A 28 -3.34 12.37 -3.33
C MET A 28 -3.00 13.86 -3.18
N ASP A 29 -2.29 14.47 -4.13
CA ASP A 29 -2.02 15.91 -4.17
C ASP A 29 -3.30 16.76 -4.33
N GLY A 30 -4.30 16.21 -5.01
CA GLY A 30 -5.59 16.89 -5.22
C GLY A 30 -6.55 16.80 -4.04
N LEU A 31 -6.24 16.02 -3.00
CA LEU A 31 -7.11 15.83 -1.83
C LEU A 31 -6.69 16.77 -0.70
N VAL A 32 -7.67 17.43 -0.10
CA VAL A 32 -7.44 18.31 1.06
C VAL A 32 -7.27 17.45 2.31
N VAL A 33 -6.26 17.77 3.11
CA VAL A 33 -6.03 17.14 4.41
C VAL A 33 -5.82 18.22 5.47
N HIS A 34 -6.64 18.18 6.50
CA HIS A 34 -6.59 19.06 7.66
C HIS A 34 -5.77 18.39 8.77
N PRO A 35 -4.66 18.97 9.24
CA PRO A 35 -3.79 18.31 10.23
C PRO A 35 -4.41 18.21 11.64
N ILE A 36 -5.41 19.05 11.92
CA ILE A 36 -6.11 19.13 13.19
C ILE A 36 -7.60 19.30 12.89
N LEU A 37 -8.42 18.43 13.46
CA LEU A 37 -9.87 18.57 13.48
C LEU A 37 -10.27 19.22 14.79
N GLU A 38 -10.95 20.37 14.71
CA GLU A 38 -11.49 21.02 15.89
C GLU A 38 -12.65 20.20 16.49
N ASP A 39 -12.64 20.06 17.81
CA ASP A 39 -13.66 19.37 18.59
C ASP A 39 -14.54 20.33 19.41
N GLY A 40 -15.63 19.81 19.97
CA GLY A 40 -16.56 20.56 20.83
C GLY A 40 -17.70 21.28 20.10
N GLU A 41 -18.50 22.02 20.86
CA GLU A 41 -19.66 22.75 20.35
C GLU A 41 -19.22 23.91 19.42
N ALA A 42 -19.84 23.98 18.24
CA ALA A 42 -19.65 25.11 17.34
C ALA A 42 -20.45 26.33 17.84
N ARG A 43 -19.88 27.52 17.71
CA ARG A 43 -20.50 28.79 18.11
C ARG A 43 -21.47 29.32 17.05
N SER A 44 -21.41 28.78 15.84
CA SER A 44 -22.29 29.12 14.73
C SER A 44 -22.54 27.93 13.80
N MET A 45 -23.53 28.05 12.92
CA MET A 45 -23.80 27.08 11.86
C MET A 45 -22.63 26.99 10.87
N ASP A 46 -22.04 28.12 10.49
CA ASP A 46 -20.92 28.14 9.53
C ASP A 46 -19.70 27.41 10.12
N GLU A 47 -19.36 27.66 11.41
CA GLU A 47 -18.27 26.96 12.09
C GLU A 47 -18.55 25.46 12.19
N PHE A 48 -19.80 25.06 12.40
CA PHE A 48 -20.20 23.65 12.37
C PHE A 48 -19.98 23.02 10.99
N LEU A 49 -20.42 23.70 9.92
CA LEU A 49 -20.29 23.20 8.55
C LEU A 49 -18.82 23.11 8.11
N ASP A 50 -17.99 24.08 8.48
CA ASP A 50 -16.55 24.06 8.19
C ASP A 50 -15.86 22.88 8.88
N ARG A 51 -16.17 22.63 10.16
CA ARG A 51 -15.63 21.47 10.91
C ARG A 51 -16.07 20.14 10.31
N ALA A 52 -17.35 20.03 9.93
CA ALA A 52 -17.87 18.83 9.26
C ALA A 52 -17.20 18.62 7.90
N GLY A 53 -16.96 19.69 7.14
CA GLY A 53 -16.22 19.66 5.88
C GLY A 53 -14.81 19.11 6.06
N ALA A 54 -14.07 19.60 7.06
CA ALA A 54 -12.72 19.12 7.35
C ALA A 54 -12.67 17.62 7.72
N GLN A 55 -13.67 17.14 8.46
CA GLN A 55 -13.80 15.71 8.78
C GLN A 55 -14.04 14.86 7.52
N VAL A 56 -14.95 15.31 6.65
CA VAL A 56 -15.26 14.63 5.38
C VAL A 56 -14.05 14.61 4.44
N ASP A 57 -13.30 15.70 4.35
CA ASP A 57 -12.07 15.78 3.57
C ASP A 57 -11.04 14.74 4.05
N ASN A 58 -10.76 14.69 5.36
CA ASN A 58 -9.80 13.75 5.94
C ASN A 58 -10.23 12.29 5.83
N TYR A 59 -11.53 12.01 5.96
CA TYR A 59 -12.09 10.69 5.73
C TYR A 59 -11.90 10.29 4.26
N THR A 60 -12.26 11.17 3.34
CA THR A 60 -12.14 10.94 1.88
C THR A 60 -10.69 10.70 1.48
N SER A 61 -9.74 11.49 2.01
CA SER A 61 -8.31 11.29 1.77
C SER A 61 -7.82 9.93 2.26
N ASN A 62 -8.29 9.46 3.42
CA ASN A 62 -7.90 8.17 3.97
C ASN A 62 -8.49 7.00 3.16
N GLU A 63 -9.75 7.10 2.74
CA GLU A 63 -10.38 6.10 1.88
C GLU A 63 -9.70 6.03 0.50
N ALA A 64 -9.32 7.18 -0.07
CA ALA A 64 -8.51 7.21 -1.28
C ALA A 64 -7.19 6.47 -1.09
N ALA A 65 -6.45 6.75 -0.01
CA ALA A 65 -5.19 6.07 0.30
C ALA A 65 -5.36 4.56 0.47
N LYS A 66 -6.39 4.11 1.21
CA LYS A 66 -6.75 2.68 1.35
C LYS A 66 -7.02 2.02 -0.01
N SER A 67 -7.76 2.70 -0.89
CA SER A 67 -8.08 2.20 -2.23
C SER A 67 -6.82 2.05 -3.11
N PHE A 68 -5.85 2.95 -2.97
CA PHE A 68 -4.57 2.87 -3.68
C PHE A 68 -3.70 1.74 -3.14
N VAL A 69 -3.66 1.52 -1.82
CA VAL A 69 -2.98 0.33 -1.26
C VAL A 69 -3.58 -0.96 -1.80
N LEU A 70 -4.91 -1.08 -1.81
CA LEU A 70 -5.61 -2.24 -2.35
C LEU A 70 -5.25 -2.48 -3.82
N THR A 71 -5.17 -1.41 -4.61
CA THR A 71 -4.82 -1.45 -6.03
C THR A 71 -3.36 -1.87 -6.23
N LEU A 72 -2.40 -1.27 -5.49
CA LEU A 72 -0.98 -1.62 -5.56
C LEU A 72 -0.73 -3.08 -5.19
N ALA A 73 -1.31 -3.55 -4.08
CA ALA A 73 -1.22 -4.95 -3.67
C ALA A 73 -1.76 -5.87 -4.77
N ALA A 74 -2.96 -5.60 -5.29
CA ALA A 74 -3.57 -6.44 -6.32
C ALA A 74 -2.79 -6.43 -7.64
N VAL A 75 -2.21 -5.30 -8.06
CA VAL A 75 -1.35 -5.22 -9.24
C VAL A 75 -0.08 -6.06 -9.03
N PHE A 76 0.59 -5.89 -7.89
CA PHE A 76 1.82 -6.61 -7.57
C PHE A 76 1.58 -8.12 -7.50
N GLU A 77 0.49 -8.57 -6.86
CA GLU A 77 0.13 -10.00 -6.79
C GLU A 77 -0.05 -10.64 -8.17
N ARG A 78 -0.75 -9.93 -9.06
CA ARG A 78 -0.95 -10.37 -10.44
C ARG A 78 0.36 -10.42 -11.20
N GLN A 79 1.24 -9.44 -11.02
CA GLN A 79 2.56 -9.43 -11.65
C GLN A 79 3.43 -10.60 -11.17
N LEU A 80 3.45 -10.91 -9.87
CA LEU A 80 4.12 -12.12 -9.33
C LEU A 80 3.57 -13.38 -10.00
N SER A 81 2.24 -13.51 -10.07
CA SER A 81 1.57 -14.66 -10.70
C SER A 81 1.93 -14.79 -12.18
N SER A 82 1.91 -13.70 -12.92
CA SER A 82 2.28 -13.67 -14.34
C SER A 82 3.76 -14.00 -14.54
N TRP A 83 4.64 -13.49 -13.68
CA TRP A 83 6.07 -13.75 -13.73
C TRP A 83 6.38 -15.23 -13.43
N ALA A 84 5.83 -15.78 -12.35
CA ALA A 84 6.01 -17.20 -11.99
C ALA A 84 5.57 -18.14 -13.13
N ARG A 85 4.43 -17.84 -13.78
CA ARG A 85 3.98 -18.58 -14.97
C ARG A 85 4.95 -18.46 -16.14
N ALA A 86 5.46 -17.26 -16.42
CA ALA A 86 6.43 -17.03 -17.50
C ALA A 86 7.76 -17.76 -17.24
N MET A 87 8.12 -17.99 -15.98
CA MET A 87 9.29 -18.77 -15.58
C MET A 87 9.03 -20.29 -15.56
N GLY A 88 7.85 -20.75 -15.99
CA GLY A 88 7.50 -22.18 -16.07
C GLY A 88 7.07 -22.80 -14.73
N LEU A 89 6.82 -21.99 -13.71
CA LEU A 89 6.53 -22.45 -12.35
C LEU A 89 5.03 -22.45 -12.07
N VAL A 90 4.31 -23.28 -12.84
CA VAL A 90 2.84 -23.36 -12.80
C VAL A 90 2.32 -23.79 -11.42
N ASP A 91 3.10 -24.58 -10.68
CA ASP A 91 2.74 -25.02 -9.33
C ASP A 91 2.93 -23.94 -8.27
N LEU A 92 3.85 -22.98 -8.47
CA LEU A 92 3.98 -21.80 -7.61
C LEU A 92 2.81 -20.84 -7.80
N ALA A 93 2.28 -20.74 -9.02
CA ALA A 93 1.06 -19.97 -9.31
C ALA A 93 -0.22 -20.57 -8.71
N LYS A 94 -0.16 -21.77 -8.10
CA LYS A 94 -1.27 -22.42 -7.38
C LYS A 94 -1.18 -22.24 -5.86
N LEU A 95 -0.10 -21.64 -5.34
CA LEU A 95 -0.01 -21.31 -3.92
C LEU A 95 -1.14 -20.34 -3.57
N ARG A 96 -1.91 -20.67 -2.53
CA ARG A 96 -3.09 -19.90 -2.13
C ARG A 96 -2.78 -18.70 -1.23
N GLY A 97 -1.55 -18.60 -0.71
CA GLY A 97 -1.13 -17.53 0.18
C GLY A 97 -0.09 -16.62 -0.46
N PHE A 98 -0.30 -15.30 -0.31
CA PHE A 98 0.59 -14.29 -0.88
C PHE A 98 2.02 -14.41 -0.35
N GLN A 99 2.21 -14.71 0.94
CA GLN A 99 3.55 -14.75 1.53
C GLN A 99 4.37 -15.92 1.01
N GLU A 100 3.77 -17.10 0.89
CA GLU A 100 4.41 -18.27 0.30
C GLU A 100 4.77 -18.01 -1.16
N HIS A 101 3.88 -17.33 -1.89
CA HIS A 101 4.11 -16.96 -3.27
C HIS A 101 5.23 -15.91 -3.43
N LEU A 102 5.25 -14.89 -2.58
CA LEU A 102 6.31 -13.89 -2.52
C LEU A 102 7.66 -14.54 -2.22
N LEU A 103 7.73 -15.39 -1.19
CA LEU A 103 8.95 -16.09 -0.80
C LEU A 103 9.47 -16.98 -1.93
N ALA A 104 8.58 -17.72 -2.60
CA ALA A 104 8.97 -18.57 -3.71
C ALA A 104 9.52 -17.76 -4.90
N CYS A 105 8.87 -16.64 -5.23
CA CYS A 105 9.34 -15.72 -6.28
C CYS A 105 10.69 -15.07 -5.90
N ALA A 106 10.86 -14.66 -4.65
CA ALA A 106 12.10 -14.09 -4.15
C ALA A 106 13.26 -15.10 -4.24
N ASN A 107 13.03 -16.34 -3.80
CA ASN A 107 14.01 -17.42 -3.90
C ASN A 107 14.42 -17.70 -5.36
N LEU A 108 13.45 -17.68 -6.29
CA LEU A 108 13.72 -17.85 -7.72
C LEU A 108 14.66 -16.76 -8.27
N ALA A 109 14.43 -15.50 -7.90
CA ALA A 109 15.26 -14.37 -8.33
C ALA A 109 16.50 -14.15 -7.44
N SER A 110 16.76 -15.03 -6.46
CA SER A 110 17.84 -14.84 -5.47
C SER A 110 17.76 -13.47 -4.76
N ILE A 111 16.54 -13.02 -4.45
CA ILE A 111 16.27 -11.75 -3.75
C ILE A 111 16.28 -12.01 -2.25
N ASP A 112 17.18 -11.32 -1.55
CA ASP A 112 17.12 -11.26 -0.09
C ASP A 112 16.05 -10.27 0.37
N LEU A 113 14.95 -10.81 0.91
CA LEU A 113 13.83 -10.04 1.44
C LEU A 113 14.15 -9.31 2.74
N ALA A 114 15.24 -9.65 3.44
CA ALA A 114 15.65 -8.93 4.65
C ALA A 114 16.33 -7.58 4.33
N ILE A 115 16.77 -7.35 3.10
CA ILE A 115 17.47 -6.11 2.73
C ILE A 115 16.54 -4.90 2.81
N GLY A 116 16.82 -4.04 3.79
CA GLY A 116 16.10 -2.77 3.99
C GLY A 116 14.59 -2.99 4.10
N ASP A 117 14.19 -3.96 4.91
CA ASP A 117 12.80 -4.28 5.27
C ASP A 117 11.87 -4.67 4.11
N LEU A 118 12.42 -5.01 2.93
CA LEU A 118 11.65 -5.29 1.71
C LEU A 118 10.53 -6.30 1.92
N GLY A 119 10.83 -7.45 2.54
CA GLY A 119 9.84 -8.49 2.82
C GLY A 119 8.77 -8.07 3.83
N THR A 120 9.16 -7.26 4.81
CA THR A 120 8.24 -6.71 5.82
C THR A 120 7.27 -5.73 5.17
N GLU A 121 7.76 -4.77 4.37
CA GLU A 121 6.93 -3.79 3.67
C GLU A 121 5.99 -4.45 2.65
N LEU A 122 6.45 -5.46 1.91
CA LEU A 122 5.62 -6.24 0.98
C LEU A 122 4.58 -7.11 1.71
N THR A 123 4.88 -7.57 2.92
CA THR A 123 3.89 -8.27 3.75
C THR A 123 2.86 -7.30 4.32
N GLU A 124 3.30 -6.13 4.76
CA GLU A 124 2.47 -5.08 5.34
C GLU A 124 1.42 -4.60 4.32
N ILE A 125 1.83 -4.23 3.09
CA ILE A 125 0.90 -3.77 2.04
C ILE A 125 -0.22 -4.78 1.74
N PHE A 126 0.07 -6.09 1.74
CA PHE A 126 -0.94 -7.12 1.54
C PHE A 126 -1.86 -7.31 2.74
N THR A 127 -1.29 -7.21 3.94
CA THR A 127 -2.07 -7.32 5.17
C THR A 127 -3.01 -6.11 5.29
N VAL A 128 -2.55 -4.90 4.95
CA VAL A 128 -3.38 -3.70 4.80
C VAL A 128 -4.50 -3.92 3.78
N ALA A 129 -4.17 -4.39 2.58
CA ALA A 129 -5.17 -4.63 1.53
C ALA A 129 -6.26 -5.63 1.98
N ASN A 130 -5.90 -6.66 2.74
CA ASN A 130 -6.88 -7.59 3.31
C ASN A 130 -7.76 -6.95 4.39
N VAL A 131 -7.20 -6.12 5.27
CA VAL A 131 -7.99 -5.36 6.26
C VAL A 131 -8.93 -4.39 5.57
N VAL A 132 -8.47 -3.64 4.58
CA VAL A 132 -9.31 -2.73 3.79
C VAL A 132 -10.45 -3.47 3.09
N ARG A 133 -10.21 -4.68 2.58
CA ARG A 133 -11.21 -5.48 1.88
C ARG A 133 -12.22 -6.17 2.79
N HIS A 134 -11.78 -6.65 3.95
CA HIS A 134 -12.54 -7.57 4.80
C HIS A 134 -12.92 -7.01 6.17
N GLY A 135 -12.32 -5.90 6.59
CA GLY A 135 -12.53 -5.30 7.90
C GLY A 135 -11.88 -6.11 9.02
N GLU A 136 -12.67 -6.47 10.03
CA GLU A 136 -12.25 -7.19 11.22
C GLU A 136 -11.79 -8.63 10.95
N GLY A 137 -11.00 -9.17 11.87
CA GLY A 137 -10.54 -10.56 11.88
C GLY A 137 -9.03 -10.72 11.89
N ALA A 138 -8.54 -11.91 11.54
CA ALA A 138 -7.15 -12.30 11.70
C ALA A 138 -6.15 -11.36 10.99
N SER A 139 -6.52 -10.80 9.82
CA SER A 139 -5.66 -9.82 9.13
C SER A 139 -5.57 -8.49 9.89
N CYS A 140 -6.65 -8.07 10.55
CA CYS A 140 -6.66 -6.85 11.35
C CYS A 140 -5.83 -7.01 12.63
N GLU A 141 -5.99 -8.12 13.33
CA GLU A 141 -5.17 -8.47 14.50
C GLU A 141 -3.68 -8.56 14.13
N ARG A 142 -3.39 -9.24 13.03
CA ARG A 142 -2.02 -9.35 12.50
C ARG A 142 -1.44 -7.99 12.15
N LEU A 143 -2.19 -7.15 11.44
CA LEU A 143 -1.71 -5.83 11.03
C LEU A 143 -1.46 -4.95 12.27
N ARG A 144 -2.33 -5.00 13.30
CA ARG A 144 -2.12 -4.27 14.56
C ARG A 144 -0.83 -4.66 15.27
N ALA A 145 -0.45 -5.94 15.21
CA ALA A 145 0.80 -6.41 15.79
C ALA A 145 2.04 -5.97 14.99
N MET A 146 1.97 -5.98 13.65
CA MET A 146 3.15 -5.67 12.80
C MET A 146 3.34 -4.17 12.52
N ALA A 147 2.26 -3.40 12.44
CA ALA A 147 2.28 -2.00 12.04
C ALA A 147 1.38 -1.15 12.94
N PRO A 148 1.61 -1.15 14.28
CA PRO A 148 0.76 -0.41 15.22
C PRO A 148 0.71 1.09 14.91
N ALA A 149 1.71 1.65 14.24
CA ALA A 149 1.75 3.05 13.82
C ALA A 149 0.60 3.46 12.86
N LEU A 150 -0.05 2.49 12.18
CA LEU A 150 -1.22 2.75 11.34
C LEU A 150 -2.51 3.01 12.15
N TRP A 151 -2.46 2.80 13.47
CA TRP A 151 -3.54 3.10 14.41
C TRP A 151 -3.02 4.06 15.48
N SER A 152 -3.31 5.34 15.29
CA SER A 152 -3.01 6.35 16.28
C SER A 152 -4.28 6.68 17.05
N ASP A 153 -4.40 6.15 18.26
CA ASP A 153 -5.51 6.45 19.17
C ASP A 153 -5.57 7.93 19.61
N THR A 154 -4.49 8.68 19.35
CA THR A 154 -4.34 10.11 19.66
C THR A 154 -4.30 11.01 18.42
N ALA A 155 -4.72 10.49 17.26
CA ALA A 155 -4.73 11.24 16.01
C ALA A 155 -5.66 12.46 16.09
N SER A 156 -5.11 13.66 15.95
CA SER A 156 -5.88 14.91 15.89
C SER A 156 -6.58 15.12 14.54
N ASP A 157 -6.20 14.36 13.51
CA ASP A 157 -6.66 14.49 12.12
C ASP A 157 -7.78 13.49 11.78
N TYR A 158 -8.30 12.71 12.74
CA TYR A 158 -9.35 11.74 12.47
C TYR A 158 -10.32 11.58 13.64
N VAL A 159 -11.61 11.61 13.32
CA VAL A 159 -12.70 11.27 14.23
C VAL A 159 -13.56 10.22 13.55
N ASP A 160 -13.77 9.09 14.23
CA ASP A 160 -14.72 8.07 13.79
C ASP A 160 -16.14 8.62 13.91
N LEU A 161 -16.86 8.66 12.78
CA LEU A 161 -18.21 9.23 12.67
C LEU A 161 -19.29 8.20 13.04
N MET A 162 -18.94 6.92 13.14
CA MET A 162 -19.89 5.85 13.44
C MET A 162 -20.30 5.90 14.92
N PRO A 163 -21.60 6.05 15.23
CA PRO A 163 -22.07 5.85 16.59
C PRO A 163 -21.98 4.36 16.96
N GLY A 164 -21.23 4.03 18.02
CA GLY A 164 -21.11 2.66 18.51
C GLY A 164 -19.70 2.30 18.99
N PRO A 165 -19.43 1.01 19.26
CA PRO A 165 -18.09 0.53 19.57
C PRO A 165 -17.19 0.76 18.35
N ARG A 166 -16.08 1.47 18.55
CA ARG A 166 -15.07 1.71 17.50
C ARG A 166 -14.54 0.39 16.96
N LEU A 167 -14.63 0.19 15.65
CA LEU A 167 -14.03 -0.95 14.99
C LEU A 167 -12.56 -0.63 14.65
N PRO A 168 -11.59 -1.49 15.02
CA PRO A 168 -10.19 -1.30 14.69
C PRO A 168 -9.91 -1.07 13.19
N SER A 169 -10.60 -1.78 12.31
CA SER A 169 -10.43 -1.65 10.85
C SER A 169 -10.92 -0.29 10.31
N GLU A 170 -11.95 0.31 10.91
CA GLU A 170 -12.46 1.64 10.55
C GLU A 170 -11.46 2.75 10.92
N ASN A 171 -10.67 2.51 11.96
CA ASN A 171 -9.64 3.42 12.45
C ASN A 171 -8.27 3.23 11.78
N LEU A 172 -8.16 2.36 10.78
CA LEU A 172 -6.95 2.21 9.99
C LEU A 172 -6.64 3.51 9.23
N ARG A 173 -5.44 4.07 9.44
CA ARG A 173 -4.96 5.29 8.79
C ARG A 173 -3.81 4.98 7.85
N ILE A 174 -3.99 5.31 6.57
CA ILE A 174 -2.93 5.22 5.57
C ILE A 174 -2.51 6.63 5.19
N ARG A 175 -1.24 6.97 5.47
CA ARG A 175 -0.68 8.28 5.14
C ARG A 175 0.06 8.23 3.82
N ARG A 176 0.36 9.41 3.26
CA ARG A 176 1.17 9.54 2.05
C ARG A 176 2.49 8.79 2.15
N ASN A 177 3.18 8.90 3.29
CA ASN A 177 4.46 8.22 3.50
C ASN A 177 4.33 6.69 3.47
N ASP A 178 3.17 6.14 3.85
CA ASP A 178 2.93 4.70 3.74
C ASP A 178 2.77 4.28 2.28
N LEU A 179 2.05 5.07 1.47
CA LEU A 179 1.97 4.86 0.02
C LEU A 179 3.35 4.92 -0.65
N VAL A 180 4.19 5.89 -0.27
CA VAL A 180 5.59 6.02 -0.73
C VAL A 180 6.41 4.79 -0.37
N ARG A 181 6.30 4.30 0.87
CA ARG A 181 6.96 3.05 1.31
C ARG A 181 6.52 1.87 0.46
N TYR A 182 5.22 1.71 0.23
CA TYR A 182 4.66 0.59 -0.51
C TYR A 182 5.01 0.59 -2.00
N ILE A 183 4.97 1.75 -2.67
CA ILE A 183 5.42 1.83 -4.07
C ILE A 183 6.93 1.54 -4.15
N ARG A 184 7.71 2.06 -3.21
CA ARG A 184 9.15 1.77 -3.15
C ARG A 184 9.41 0.29 -2.95
N ALA A 185 8.74 -0.38 -2.03
CA ALA A 185 8.91 -1.81 -1.79
C ALA A 185 8.58 -2.66 -3.04
N THR A 186 7.43 -2.42 -3.67
CA THR A 186 7.00 -3.18 -4.86
C THR A 186 7.92 -2.97 -6.06
N THR A 187 8.41 -1.75 -6.28
CA THR A 187 9.35 -1.45 -7.36
C THR A 187 10.77 -1.91 -7.05
N ARG A 188 11.22 -1.87 -5.79
CA ARG A 188 12.49 -2.44 -5.32
C ARG A 188 12.57 -3.95 -5.53
N PHE A 189 11.45 -4.66 -5.36
CA PHE A 189 11.37 -6.08 -5.66
C PHE A 189 11.66 -6.34 -7.15
N TRP A 190 10.93 -5.67 -8.04
CA TRP A 190 11.10 -5.86 -9.48
C TRP A 190 12.45 -5.38 -10.00
N GLY A 191 13.00 -4.31 -9.43
CA GLY A 191 14.34 -3.84 -9.75
C GLY A 191 15.42 -4.87 -9.39
N ARG A 192 15.24 -5.63 -8.30
CA ARG A 192 16.15 -6.73 -7.93
C ARG A 192 15.93 -7.99 -8.78
N ALA A 193 14.70 -8.20 -9.26
CA ALA A 193 14.38 -9.29 -10.16
C ALA A 193 14.83 -9.02 -11.62
N ASP A 194 15.14 -7.77 -11.98
CA ASP A 194 15.54 -7.38 -13.34
C ASP A 194 16.98 -7.82 -13.64
N PRO A 195 17.20 -8.80 -14.54
CA PRO A 195 18.55 -9.29 -14.86
C PRO A 195 19.30 -8.37 -15.83
N LEU A 196 18.63 -7.35 -16.38
CA LEU A 196 19.18 -6.53 -17.44
C LEU A 196 20.08 -5.40 -16.89
N PRO A 197 21.07 -4.94 -17.67
CA PRO A 197 21.93 -3.83 -17.25
C PRO A 197 21.12 -2.59 -16.88
N MET A 198 21.63 -1.82 -15.91
CA MET A 198 21.00 -0.59 -15.40
C MET A 198 19.65 -0.82 -14.70
N ALA A 199 19.40 -2.02 -14.18
CA ALA A 199 18.25 -2.27 -13.31
C ALA A 199 18.23 -1.31 -12.12
N VAL A 200 17.10 -0.65 -11.90
CA VAL A 200 16.92 0.32 -10.80
C VAL A 200 16.54 -0.44 -9.54
N THR A 201 17.49 -0.74 -8.66
CA THR A 201 17.24 -1.54 -7.46
C THR A 201 16.76 -0.73 -6.26
N ASP A 202 16.93 0.59 -6.25
CA ASP A 202 16.41 1.48 -5.20
C ASP A 202 15.91 2.80 -5.79
N PRO A 203 14.66 2.84 -6.29
CA PRO A 203 14.08 4.04 -6.87
C PRO A 203 13.80 5.12 -5.81
N PRO A 204 14.09 6.41 -6.10
CA PRO A 204 14.13 7.49 -5.11
C PRO A 204 12.77 8.15 -4.86
N TYR A 205 11.75 7.38 -4.47
CA TYR A 205 10.41 7.89 -4.16
C TYR A 205 10.35 8.82 -2.92
N TRP A 206 11.44 8.95 -2.17
CA TRP A 206 11.55 9.88 -1.02
C TRP A 206 11.89 11.33 -1.42
N LEU A 207 12.15 11.57 -2.71
CA LEU A 207 12.35 12.91 -3.26
C LEU A 207 11.05 13.54 -3.77
N SER A 208 9.95 12.78 -3.71
CA SER A 208 8.61 13.14 -4.17
C SER A 208 7.80 13.83 -3.07
#